data_AF-A0A953XYA0-F1
#
_entry.id   AF-A0A953XYA0-F1
#
_cell.length_a   1.000
_cell.length_b   1.000
_cell.length_c   1.000
_cell.angle_alpha   90.00
_cell.angle_beta   90.00
_cell.angle_gamma   90.00
#
_symmetry.space_group_name_H-M   'P 1'
#
loop_
_entity.id
_entity.type
_entity.pdbx_description
1 polymer ?
#
loop_
_entity_poly.entity_id
_entity_poly.type
_entity_poly.pdbx_seq_one_letter_code
_entity_poly.pdbx_strand_id
1 'polypeptide(L)'
;VAYYSSKKNLMTQDVAGEAAKHFTGVQIQCAQCHDHPYEENWHVADFNGVAAFFWPLRVNRNGKAQPRLGVVSDRKGKPVPFKDVEKKIKSSTPDQLPTLLKSARFQAPKYLEGAEAGIKDARNWRSGWAKWVVSKDNTQTQRYLANRFWSFLFGMGLQNPVDDFNSFNEPSHPELLKLLAADLRDHDYDIKRLYRAVLKSRTWQLSSDEVKGAELWHFANHPVRQLSPEQFFAALLNVQSAAQRGRAVKSGGGNPYTKMRRQAEGKDPRTKDKKIEYDLDSIKKLEAIYATGSEEWFVRRSASRNFASYTEDDEMIEADAFSLTIDQALLLMNGKETNFLSDWSRGSVLDTVVSAHKDDAARIEQLYLIVLSRRPTAIETKRMLDYAKESKGSEGAWEDILFSLLVSSEFSTNH
;
A
#
# COMPACT_ATOMS: atom_id res chain seq x y z
N VAL A 1 19.81 -0.41 7.91
CA VAL A 1 18.44 0.10 7.63
C VAL A 1 18.46 1.00 6.40
N ALA A 2 18.89 0.51 5.24
CA ALA A 2 19.00 1.33 4.03
C ALA A 2 18.58 0.52 2.80
N TYR A 3 17.28 0.37 2.59
CA TYR A 3 16.76 0.00 1.28
C TYR A 3 15.27 0.37 1.15
N TYR A 4 15.01 1.61 0.72
CA TYR A 4 13.95 1.83 -0.24
C TYR A 4 14.67 1.88 -1.59
N SER A 5 14.52 0.83 -2.42
CA SER A 5 14.69 1.04 -3.86
C SER A 5 13.30 1.13 -4.45
N SER A 6 12.85 2.36 -4.67
CA SER A 6 12.00 2.62 -5.81
C SER A 6 12.92 2.97 -7.00
N LYS A 7 12.34 3.07 -8.21
CA LYS A 7 12.97 3.19 -9.53
C LYS A 7 14.30 3.98 -9.55
N LYS A 8 15.17 3.65 -10.52
CA LYS A 8 16.59 4.06 -10.70
C LYS A 8 17.02 5.53 -10.45
N ASN A 9 16.15 6.47 -10.08
CA ASN A 9 16.46 7.91 -9.95
C ASN A 9 15.80 8.64 -8.76
N LEU A 10 15.21 7.98 -7.75
CA LEU A 10 14.63 8.73 -6.61
C LEU A 10 15.69 9.53 -5.83
N MET A 11 15.41 10.83 -5.65
CA MET A 11 16.17 11.74 -4.82
C MET A 11 15.84 11.54 -3.34
N THR A 12 16.70 12.03 -2.44
CA THR A 12 16.47 11.96 -0.98
C THR A 12 15.19 12.70 -0.57
N GLN A 13 14.90 13.78 -1.29
CA GLN A 13 13.72 14.62 -1.16
C GLN A 13 12.44 13.85 -1.47
N ASP A 14 12.44 13.06 -2.55
CA ASP A 14 11.29 12.24 -2.94
C ASP A 14 10.99 11.21 -1.85
N VAL A 15 12.03 10.51 -1.36
CA VAL A 15 11.87 9.54 -0.26
C VAL A 15 11.34 10.21 1.01
N ALA A 16 11.71 11.46 1.28
CA ALA A 16 11.25 12.20 2.45
C ALA A 16 9.76 12.56 2.35
N GLY A 17 9.33 13.08 1.20
CA GLY A 17 7.93 13.38 0.91
C GLY A 17 7.06 12.13 1.02
N GLU A 18 7.48 11.04 0.37
CA GLU A 18 6.75 9.76 0.42
C GLU A 18 6.73 9.15 1.82
N ALA A 19 7.83 9.23 2.57
CA ALA A 19 7.85 8.72 3.94
C ALA A 19 6.92 9.52 4.86
N ALA A 20 6.87 10.85 4.73
CA ALA A 20 5.93 11.66 5.50
C ALA A 20 4.48 11.30 5.12
N LYS A 21 4.15 11.33 3.82
CA LYS A 21 2.82 11.01 3.30
C LYS A 21 2.33 9.63 3.74
N HIS A 22 3.13 8.58 3.55
CA HIS A 22 2.72 7.20 3.80
C HIS A 22 2.82 6.73 5.25
N PHE A 23 3.54 7.45 6.13
CA PHE A 23 3.66 7.05 7.53
C PHE A 23 2.97 8.02 8.51
N THR A 24 2.66 9.24 8.08
CA THR A 24 2.04 10.25 8.95
C THR A 24 0.82 10.91 8.31
N GLY A 25 0.54 10.66 7.03
CA GLY A 25 -0.57 11.26 6.29
C GLY A 25 -0.38 12.74 6.00
N VAL A 26 0.84 13.27 6.18
CA VAL A 26 1.14 14.69 6.00
C VAL A 26 1.92 14.86 4.70
N GLN A 27 1.42 15.73 3.83
CA GLN A 27 2.11 16.11 2.60
C GLN A 27 3.01 17.32 2.86
N ILE A 28 4.32 17.12 2.77
CA ILE A 28 5.34 18.16 2.99
C ILE A 28 6.02 18.61 1.69
N GLN A 29 5.64 18.03 0.54
CA GLN A 29 6.31 18.22 -0.75
C GLN A 29 6.29 19.68 -1.21
N CYS A 30 5.21 20.43 -0.93
CA CYS A 30 5.14 21.86 -1.24
C CYS A 30 6.25 22.67 -0.53
N ALA A 31 6.61 22.26 0.70
CA ALA A 31 7.69 22.86 1.47
C ALA A 31 9.09 22.54 0.94
N GLN A 32 9.23 21.75 -0.12
CA GLN A 32 10.53 21.47 -0.73
C GLN A 32 11.18 22.71 -1.36
N CYS A 33 10.37 23.64 -1.89
CA CYS A 33 10.84 24.76 -2.68
C CYS A 33 10.60 26.12 -2.02
N HIS A 34 9.47 26.28 -1.34
CA HIS A 34 9.06 27.51 -0.65
C HIS A 34 8.32 27.15 0.63
N ASP A 35 8.21 28.09 1.58
CA ASP A 35 7.38 27.87 2.76
C ASP A 35 5.91 27.76 2.34
N HIS A 36 5.15 26.88 2.98
CA HIS A 36 3.76 26.65 2.59
C HIS A 36 2.94 27.94 2.79
N PRO A 37 2.17 28.40 1.78
CA PRO A 37 1.53 29.72 1.83
C PRO A 37 0.42 29.83 2.88
N TYR A 38 -0.15 28.70 3.30
CA TYR A 38 -1.35 28.66 4.15
C TYR A 38 -1.18 27.84 5.43
N GLU A 39 -0.04 27.17 5.62
CA GLU A 39 0.20 26.31 6.77
C GLU A 39 1.40 26.85 7.52
N GLU A 40 1.20 27.28 8.76
CA GLU A 40 2.25 27.92 9.56
C GLU A 40 3.36 26.95 9.96
N ASN A 41 3.12 25.65 9.88
CA ASN A 41 4.03 24.61 10.39
C ASN A 41 4.92 23.99 9.30
N TRP A 42 4.78 24.37 8.03
CA TRP A 42 5.50 23.74 6.92
C TRP A 42 6.44 24.72 6.22
N HIS A 43 7.64 24.88 6.78
CA HIS A 43 8.71 25.65 6.15
C HIS A 43 9.67 24.75 5.37
N VAL A 44 10.46 25.36 4.49
CA VAL A 44 11.58 24.70 3.80
C VAL A 44 12.55 24.07 4.80
N ALA A 45 12.68 24.64 5.99
CA ALA A 45 13.51 24.05 7.04
C ALA A 45 12.96 22.71 7.55
N ASP A 46 11.65 22.59 7.73
CA ASP A 46 11.01 21.37 8.24
C ASP A 46 11.10 20.23 7.23
N PHE A 47 10.86 20.54 5.94
CA PHE A 47 11.08 19.59 4.85
C PHE A 47 12.52 19.04 4.83
N ASN A 48 13.51 19.93 4.91
CA ASN A 48 14.92 19.53 4.88
C ASN A 48 15.34 18.76 6.14
N GLY A 49 14.70 19.05 7.29
CA GLY A 49 14.85 18.29 8.53
C GLY A 49 14.40 16.84 8.38
N VAL A 50 13.25 16.60 7.76
CA VAL A 50 12.77 15.24 7.46
C VAL A 50 13.66 14.57 6.42
N ALA A 51 14.02 15.28 5.35
CA ALA A 51 14.90 14.75 4.29
C ALA A 51 16.27 14.31 4.81
N ALA A 52 16.79 14.96 5.86
CA ALA A 52 18.05 14.58 6.47
C ALA A 52 18.06 13.13 6.98
N PHE A 53 16.93 12.57 7.44
CA PHE A 53 16.85 11.18 7.86
C PHE A 53 17.20 10.18 6.75
N PHE A 54 16.92 10.55 5.50
CA PHE A 54 17.07 9.68 4.34
C PHE A 54 18.37 9.92 3.57
N TRP A 55 19.24 10.79 4.07
CA TRP A 55 20.47 11.14 3.39
C TRP A 55 21.41 9.92 3.22
N PRO A 56 22.09 9.76 2.07
CA PRO A 56 23.12 8.73 1.90
C PRO A 56 24.29 8.95 2.88
N LEU A 57 24.90 7.90 3.41
CA LEU A 57 25.98 8.06 4.38
C LEU A 57 27.35 7.72 3.77
N ARG A 58 28.38 8.45 4.18
CA ARG A 58 29.80 8.08 4.03
C ARG A 58 30.31 7.61 5.39
N VAL A 59 30.83 6.39 5.45
CA VAL A 59 31.45 5.83 6.66
C VAL A 59 32.97 5.97 6.53
N ASN A 60 33.59 6.64 7.49
CA ASN A 60 35.04 6.81 7.56
C ASN A 60 35.73 5.56 8.12
N ARG A 61 37.05 5.42 7.90
CA ARG A 61 37.83 4.25 8.39
C ARG A 61 37.77 4.08 9.92
N ASN A 62 37.50 5.15 10.66
CA ASN A 62 37.31 5.14 12.12
C ASN A 62 35.88 4.77 12.57
N GLY A 63 35.04 4.29 11.65
CA GLY A 63 33.65 3.88 11.93
C GLY A 63 32.65 5.03 12.08
N LYS A 64 33.08 6.31 12.05
CA LYS A 64 32.16 7.45 12.09
C LYS A 64 31.47 7.62 10.75
N ALA A 65 30.14 7.73 10.76
CA ALA A 65 29.35 8.03 9.57
C ALA A 65 28.95 9.50 9.51
N GLN A 66 28.98 10.06 8.31
CA GLN A 66 28.51 11.42 8.03
C GLN A 66 27.68 11.43 6.75
N PRO A 67 26.74 12.37 6.59
CA PRO A 67 25.99 12.54 5.35
C PRO A 67 26.93 12.71 4.16
N ARG A 68 26.71 11.93 3.11
CA ARG A 68 27.33 12.11 1.80
C ARG A 68 26.56 13.20 1.08
N LEU A 69 26.85 14.44 1.43
CA LEU A 69 26.29 15.60 0.76
C LEU A 69 26.70 15.50 -0.72
N GLY A 70 25.70 15.43 -1.61
CA GLY A 70 25.87 15.03 -3.01
C GLY A 70 26.08 16.22 -3.94
N VAL A 71 25.00 16.95 -4.20
CA VAL A 71 24.94 18.18 -5.01
C VAL A 71 24.30 19.26 -4.15
N VAL A 72 24.77 20.49 -4.30
CA VAL A 72 24.44 21.69 -3.52
C VAL A 72 23.84 22.69 -4.50
N SER A 73 22.93 23.56 -4.08
CA SER A 73 22.53 24.68 -4.94
C SER A 73 23.45 25.87 -4.69
N ASP A 74 24.01 26.45 -5.77
CA ASP A 74 24.72 27.73 -5.64
C ASP A 74 23.76 28.89 -5.32
N ARG A 75 24.28 30.10 -5.11
CA ARG A 75 23.47 31.31 -4.83
C ARG A 75 22.43 31.64 -5.91
N LYS A 76 22.50 31.02 -7.09
CA LYS A 76 21.57 31.18 -8.22
C LYS A 76 20.71 29.93 -8.43
N GLY A 77 20.70 29.00 -7.47
CA GLY A 77 19.91 27.77 -7.53
C GLY A 77 20.52 26.66 -8.39
N LYS A 78 21.71 26.84 -8.99
CA LYS A 78 22.28 25.84 -9.89
C LYS A 78 22.90 24.67 -9.11
N PRO A 79 22.67 23.41 -9.55
CA PRO A 79 23.29 22.25 -8.95
C PRO A 79 24.82 22.28 -9.14
N VAL A 80 25.57 22.31 -8.04
CA VAL A 80 27.03 22.18 -8.00
C VAL A 80 27.43 20.92 -7.21
N PRO A 81 28.40 20.12 -7.67
CA PRO A 81 28.86 18.95 -6.91
C PRO A 81 29.32 19.35 -5.51
N PHE A 82 28.85 18.65 -4.48
CA PHE A 82 29.22 18.95 -3.10
C PHE A 82 30.72 18.79 -2.86
N LYS A 83 31.46 18.00 -3.64
CA LYS A 83 32.94 17.96 -3.56
C LYS A 83 33.58 19.33 -3.76
N ASP A 84 32.98 20.18 -4.60
CA ASP A 84 33.49 21.52 -4.89
C ASP A 84 33.14 22.50 -3.76
N VAL A 85 32.02 22.26 -3.08
CA VAL A 85 31.63 22.96 -1.85
C VAL A 85 32.38 22.42 -0.63
N GLU A 86 32.72 21.14 -0.58
CA GLU A 86 33.48 20.47 0.49
C GLU A 86 34.90 21.02 0.58
N LYS A 87 35.51 21.33 -0.57
CA LYS A 87 36.80 22.05 -0.63
C LYS A 87 36.68 23.45 0.00
N LYS A 88 35.60 24.18 -0.30
CA LYS A 88 35.33 25.49 0.31
C LYS A 88 35.03 25.38 1.81
N ILE A 89 34.24 24.40 2.23
CA ILE A 89 33.91 24.10 3.64
C ILE A 89 35.19 23.80 4.44
N LYS A 90 36.11 23.01 3.88
CA LYS A 90 37.41 22.70 4.52
C LYS A 90 38.34 23.90 4.65
N SER A 91 38.17 24.92 3.81
CA SER A 91 38.92 26.17 3.86
C SER A 91 38.14 27.32 4.52
N SER A 92 36.97 27.03 5.11
CA SER A 92 36.09 28.04 5.72
C SER A 92 36.31 28.10 7.23
N THR A 93 36.08 29.28 7.83
CA THR A 93 36.08 29.42 9.30
C THR A 93 34.86 28.72 9.91
N PRO A 94 34.90 28.32 11.20
CA PRO A 94 33.74 27.71 11.89
C PRO A 94 32.43 28.50 11.73
N ASP A 95 32.55 29.81 11.64
CA ASP A 95 31.48 30.80 11.49
C ASP A 95 30.87 30.82 10.07
N GLN A 96 31.58 30.33 9.06
CA GLN A 96 31.13 30.25 7.66
C GLN A 96 30.45 28.92 7.31
N LEU A 97 30.65 27.89 8.13
CA LEU A 97 30.10 26.54 7.96
C LEU A 97 28.55 26.50 7.93
N PRO A 98 27.83 27.22 8.82
CA PRO A 98 26.37 27.21 8.85
C PRO A 98 25.75 27.73 7.54
N THR A 99 26.35 28.75 6.94
CA THR A 99 25.87 29.38 5.69
C THR A 99 26.08 28.46 4.48
N LEU A 100 27.18 27.72 4.44
CA LEU A 100 27.47 26.75 3.38
C LEU A 100 26.57 25.52 3.45
N LEU A 101 26.28 25.01 4.65
CA LEU A 101 25.32 23.93 4.84
C LEU A 101 23.87 24.35 4.53
N LYS A 102 23.51 25.61 4.82
CA LYS A 102 22.24 26.21 4.37
C LYS A 102 22.12 26.27 2.84
N SER A 103 23.20 26.61 2.11
CA SER A 103 23.20 26.53 0.63
C SER A 103 23.07 25.10 0.09
N ALA A 104 23.48 24.11 0.89
CA ALA A 104 23.26 22.68 0.63
C ALA A 104 21.85 22.21 0.93
N ARG A 105 21.00 23.09 1.47
CA ARG A 105 19.72 22.73 2.09
C ARG A 105 19.85 21.58 3.10
N PHE A 106 21.05 21.35 3.62
CA PHE A 106 21.30 20.30 4.58
C PHE A 106 21.06 20.83 5.99
N GLN A 107 20.24 20.11 6.75
CA GLN A 107 19.96 20.37 8.15
C GLN A 107 20.18 19.10 8.98
N ALA A 108 20.37 19.26 10.29
CA ALA A 108 20.30 18.12 11.19
C ALA A 108 18.88 17.53 11.15
N PRO A 109 18.71 16.22 11.36
CA PRO A 109 17.39 15.60 11.31
C PRO A 109 16.43 16.22 12.32
N LYS A 110 15.25 16.59 11.81
CA LYS A 110 14.11 17.06 12.60
C LYS A 110 12.90 16.24 12.21
N TYR A 111 12.12 15.85 13.21
CA TYR A 111 10.82 15.24 12.98
C TYR A 111 9.84 16.24 12.38
N LEU A 112 8.63 15.79 12.02
CA LEU A 112 7.57 16.72 11.65
C LEU A 112 7.31 17.70 12.81
N GLU A 113 6.89 18.92 12.46
CA GLU A 113 6.68 20.03 13.42
C GLU A 113 7.98 20.54 14.10
N GLY A 114 9.15 20.15 13.56
CA GLY A 114 10.43 20.81 13.84
C GLY A 114 11.20 20.30 15.06
N ALA A 115 10.69 19.29 15.78
CA ALA A 115 11.39 18.71 16.93
C ALA A 115 12.73 18.08 16.52
N GLU A 116 13.82 18.48 17.20
CA GLU A 116 15.14 17.95 16.92
C GLU A 116 15.26 16.47 17.27
N ALA A 117 15.82 15.66 16.37
CA ALA A 117 15.98 14.23 16.62
C ALA A 117 17.05 13.92 17.68
N GLY A 118 18.04 14.80 17.86
CA GLY A 118 19.14 14.61 18.81
C GLY A 118 20.08 13.43 18.52
N ILE A 119 19.96 12.79 17.34
CA ILE A 119 20.70 11.57 17.00
C ILE A 119 22.10 11.92 16.48
N LYS A 120 23.11 11.76 17.33
CA LYS A 120 24.50 12.10 17.01
C LYS A 120 25.12 11.20 15.92
N ASP A 121 24.77 9.91 15.90
CA ASP A 121 25.29 8.97 14.92
C ASP A 121 24.36 8.87 13.70
N ALA A 122 24.83 9.36 12.56
CA ALA A 122 24.08 9.36 11.31
C ALA A 122 23.61 7.96 10.86
N ARG A 123 24.29 6.89 11.30
CA ARG A 123 23.86 5.49 11.04
C ARG A 123 22.48 5.19 11.60
N ASN A 124 22.08 5.91 12.66
CA ASN A 124 20.83 5.69 13.38
C ASN A 124 19.72 6.67 12.99
N TRP A 125 19.93 7.53 11.99
CA TRP A 125 18.91 8.50 11.60
C TRP A 125 17.64 7.82 11.08
N ARG A 126 17.74 6.93 10.09
CA ARG A 126 16.57 6.21 9.56
C ARG A 126 15.84 5.38 10.63
N SER A 127 16.57 4.72 11.52
CA SER A 127 15.94 3.98 12.62
C SER A 127 15.31 4.90 13.65
N GLY A 128 15.86 6.10 13.86
CA GLY A 128 15.27 7.15 14.67
C GLY A 128 13.96 7.70 14.10
N TRP A 129 13.89 7.91 12.79
CA TRP A 129 12.64 8.22 12.08
C TRP A 129 11.61 7.11 12.30
N ALA A 130 11.98 5.86 12.01
CA ALA A 130 11.08 4.71 12.15
C ALA A 130 10.54 4.56 13.58
N LYS A 131 11.38 4.77 14.60
CA LYS A 131 10.96 4.74 16.01
C LYS A 131 10.00 5.87 16.36
N TRP A 132 10.24 7.07 15.83
CA TRP A 132 9.38 8.22 16.08
C TRP A 132 8.01 8.10 15.41
N VAL A 133 7.95 7.57 14.19
CA VAL A 133 6.70 7.29 13.47
C VAL A 133 5.72 6.50 14.35
N VAL A 134 6.19 5.43 14.99
CA VAL A 134 5.35 4.57 15.85
C VAL A 134 5.45 4.91 17.34
N SER A 135 5.96 6.10 17.68
CA SER A 135 6.08 6.54 19.08
C SER A 135 4.71 6.96 19.64
N LYS A 136 4.55 6.80 20.96
CA LYS A 136 3.32 7.21 21.65
C LYS A 136 3.06 8.72 21.58
N ASP A 137 4.13 9.50 21.41
CA ASP A 137 4.08 10.97 21.33
C ASP A 137 3.70 11.47 19.93
N ASN A 138 3.75 10.60 18.90
CA ASN A 138 3.34 10.97 17.54
C ASN A 138 1.84 10.70 17.33
N THR A 139 1.02 11.64 17.79
CA THR A 139 -0.45 11.60 17.65
C THR A 139 -0.90 11.69 16.20
N GLN A 140 -0.13 12.36 15.34
CA GLN A 140 -0.47 12.51 13.93
C GLN A 140 -0.43 11.17 13.18
N THR A 141 0.62 10.36 13.39
CA THR A 141 0.67 9.01 12.80
C THR A 141 -0.48 8.13 13.30
N GLN A 142 -0.88 8.24 14.56
CA GLN A 142 -2.00 7.46 15.11
C GLN A 142 -3.33 7.84 14.43
N ARG A 143 -3.58 9.14 14.24
CA ARG A 143 -4.74 9.65 13.48
C ARG A 143 -4.72 9.17 12.03
N TYR A 144 -3.59 9.33 11.35
CA TYR A 144 -3.45 8.89 9.97
C TYR A 144 -3.69 7.39 9.81
N LEU A 145 -3.06 6.55 10.64
CA LEU A 145 -3.23 5.11 10.55
C LEU A 145 -4.66 4.69 10.86
N ALA A 146 -5.31 5.27 11.87
CA ALA A 146 -6.72 5.03 12.15
C ALA A 146 -7.60 5.37 10.93
N ASN A 147 -7.36 6.53 10.31
CA ASN A 147 -8.08 6.98 9.12
C ASN A 147 -7.85 6.07 7.90
N ARG A 148 -6.60 5.65 7.66
CA ARG A 148 -6.24 4.76 6.55
C ARG A 148 -6.78 3.35 6.73
N PHE A 149 -6.77 2.82 7.96
CA PHE A 149 -7.39 1.53 8.25
C PHE A 149 -8.92 1.60 8.15
N TRP A 150 -9.52 2.71 8.55
CA TRP A 150 -10.94 2.96 8.31
C TRP A 150 -11.27 3.00 6.80
N SER A 151 -10.47 3.70 5.99
CA SER A 151 -10.73 3.80 4.55
C SER A 151 -10.59 2.47 3.82
N PHE A 152 -9.74 1.55 4.28
CA PHE A 152 -9.70 0.19 3.71
C PHE A 152 -11.01 -0.59 3.90
N LEU A 153 -11.76 -0.26 4.95
CA LEU A 153 -13.05 -0.86 5.24
C LEU A 153 -14.15 -0.15 4.45
N PHE A 154 -14.27 1.18 4.61
CA PHE A 154 -15.38 1.97 4.07
C PHE A 154 -15.13 2.61 2.70
N GLY A 155 -13.96 2.43 2.09
CA GLY A 155 -13.60 3.08 0.81
C GLY A 155 -13.35 4.59 0.90
N MET A 156 -13.62 5.21 2.04
CA MET A 156 -13.42 6.63 2.31
C MET A 156 -12.92 6.80 3.74
N GLY A 157 -11.95 7.70 3.94
CA GLY A 157 -11.49 8.08 5.28
C GLY A 157 -12.50 8.95 6.03
N LEU A 158 -12.41 8.95 7.36
CA LEU A 158 -13.08 9.96 8.18
C LEU A 158 -12.59 11.36 7.84
N GLN A 159 -11.32 11.49 7.48
CA GLN A 159 -10.71 12.65 6.84
C GLN A 159 -10.29 12.25 5.42
N ASN A 160 -10.68 13.02 4.40
CA ASN A 160 -10.47 12.65 3.00
C ASN A 160 -9.94 13.85 2.20
N PRO A 161 -8.85 13.75 1.42
CA PRO A 161 -8.06 12.54 1.12
C PRO A 161 -7.39 11.89 2.35
N VAL A 162 -7.20 10.57 2.29
CA VAL A 162 -6.72 9.75 3.42
C VAL A 162 -5.30 10.13 3.86
N ASP A 163 -4.52 10.71 2.96
CA ASP A 163 -3.11 11.06 3.11
C ASP A 163 -2.84 12.56 2.93
N ASP A 164 -3.86 13.40 3.15
CA ASP A 164 -3.76 14.86 3.13
C ASP A 164 -4.27 15.48 4.44
N PHE A 165 -3.53 15.21 5.52
CA PHE A 165 -3.77 15.83 6.82
C PHE A 165 -3.21 17.25 6.86
N ASN A 166 -4.11 18.22 6.84
CA ASN A 166 -3.81 19.65 6.91
C ASN A 166 -4.91 20.41 7.67
N SER A 167 -4.69 21.70 7.93
CA SER A 167 -5.60 22.57 8.69
C SER A 167 -6.89 22.94 7.96
N PHE A 168 -6.95 22.75 6.64
CA PHE A 168 -8.12 23.02 5.80
C PHE A 168 -9.02 21.80 5.56
N ASN A 169 -8.54 20.61 5.94
CA ASN A 169 -9.22 19.35 5.76
C ASN A 169 -9.59 18.77 7.13
N GLU A 170 -10.76 19.16 7.67
CA GLU A 170 -11.22 18.60 8.94
C GLU A 170 -11.85 17.21 8.75
N PRO A 171 -11.66 16.27 9.71
CA PRO A 171 -12.39 15.01 9.69
C PRO A 171 -13.91 15.23 9.79
N SER A 172 -14.68 14.46 9.02
CA SER A 172 -16.15 14.38 9.14
C SER A 172 -16.63 14.01 10.54
N HIS A 173 -15.86 13.15 11.23
CA HIS A 173 -16.16 12.65 12.58
C HIS A 173 -14.90 12.75 13.47
N PRO A 174 -14.55 13.96 13.96
CA PRO A 174 -13.28 14.19 14.64
C PRO A 174 -13.14 13.40 15.95
N GLU A 175 -14.22 13.28 16.73
CA GLU A 175 -14.22 12.51 17.97
C GLU A 175 -14.04 11.01 17.73
N LEU A 176 -14.63 10.47 16.67
CA LEU A 176 -14.44 9.07 16.28
C LEU A 176 -13.00 8.82 15.85
N LEU A 177 -12.44 9.69 15.02
CA LEU A 177 -11.04 9.57 14.58
C LEU A 177 -10.09 9.61 15.78
N LYS A 178 -10.32 10.51 16.73
CA LYS A 178 -9.55 10.62 17.98
C LYS A 178 -9.65 9.34 18.82
N LEU A 179 -10.85 8.75 18.93
CA LEU A 179 -11.06 7.50 19.65
C LEU A 179 -10.27 6.34 19.01
N LEU A 180 -10.34 6.17 17.69
CA LEU A 180 -9.64 5.11 16.97
C LEU A 180 -8.11 5.30 17.00
N ALA A 181 -7.63 6.54 16.96
CA ALA A 181 -6.22 6.86 17.09
C ALA A 181 -5.68 6.50 18.50
N ALA A 182 -6.42 6.86 19.55
CA ALA A 182 -6.08 6.49 20.91
C ALA A 182 -6.08 4.96 21.10
N ASP A 183 -7.03 4.26 20.47
CA ASP A 183 -7.11 2.81 20.50
C ASP A 183 -5.86 2.12 19.94
N LEU A 184 -5.35 2.60 18.79
CA LEU A 184 -4.08 2.12 18.23
C LEU A 184 -2.90 2.39 19.17
N ARG A 185 -2.81 3.60 19.72
CA ARG A 185 -1.72 3.99 20.64
C ARG A 185 -1.69 3.13 21.90
N ASP A 186 -2.85 2.89 22.49
CA ASP A 186 -2.99 2.25 23.80
C ASP A 186 -2.85 0.72 23.73
N HIS A 187 -2.93 0.14 22.53
CA HIS A 187 -2.82 -1.30 22.28
C HIS A 187 -1.68 -1.66 21.31
N ASP A 188 -0.58 -0.90 21.36
CA ASP A 188 0.66 -1.16 20.60
C ASP A 188 0.43 -1.40 19.10
N TYR A 189 -0.47 -0.61 18.50
CA TYR A 189 -0.87 -0.69 17.10
C TYR A 189 -1.43 -2.07 16.69
N ASP A 190 -2.18 -2.75 17.56
CA ASP A 190 -2.90 -3.99 17.21
C ASP A 190 -4.04 -3.72 16.20
N ILE A 191 -3.69 -3.82 14.91
CA ILE A 191 -4.61 -3.64 13.78
C ILE A 191 -5.76 -4.67 13.82
N LYS A 192 -5.51 -5.90 14.27
CA LYS A 192 -6.56 -6.93 14.33
C LYS A 192 -7.61 -6.58 15.37
N ARG A 193 -7.19 -5.99 16.49
CA ARG A 193 -8.08 -5.48 17.52
C ARG A 193 -8.89 -4.29 17.00
N LEU A 194 -8.25 -3.31 16.35
CA LEU A 194 -8.94 -2.17 15.74
C LEU A 194 -10.02 -2.63 14.76
N TYR A 195 -9.66 -3.50 13.80
CA TYR A 195 -10.61 -4.07 12.86
C TYR A 195 -11.74 -4.83 13.56
N ARG A 196 -11.44 -5.65 14.58
CA ARG A 196 -12.50 -6.33 15.33
C ARG A 196 -13.49 -5.35 15.96
N ALA A 197 -13.03 -4.20 16.45
CA ALA A 197 -13.90 -3.17 17.00
C ALA A 197 -14.78 -2.54 15.91
N VAL A 198 -14.17 -2.12 14.79
CA VAL A 198 -14.90 -1.51 13.67
C VAL A 198 -15.90 -2.48 13.04
N LEU A 199 -15.51 -3.72 12.77
CA LEU A 199 -16.34 -4.75 12.14
C LEU A 199 -17.54 -5.17 13.02
N LYS A 200 -17.46 -4.96 14.35
CA LYS A 200 -18.56 -5.21 15.29
C LYS A 200 -19.44 -3.97 15.54
N SER A 201 -19.08 -2.83 14.98
CA SER A 201 -19.84 -1.59 15.16
C SER A 201 -21.17 -1.65 14.40
N ARG A 202 -22.16 -0.86 14.86
CA ARG A 202 -23.40 -0.67 14.12
C ARG A 202 -23.11 -0.15 12.71
N THR A 203 -22.21 0.84 12.59
CA THR A 203 -21.87 1.49 11.31
C THR A 203 -21.39 0.50 10.25
N TRP A 204 -20.54 -0.47 10.62
CA TRP A 204 -20.11 -1.50 9.67
C TRP A 204 -21.23 -2.47 9.26
N GLN A 205 -22.16 -2.76 10.19
CA GLN A 205 -23.22 -3.75 10.04
C GLN A 205 -24.50 -3.20 9.38
N LEU A 206 -24.48 -1.96 8.88
CA LEU A 206 -25.58 -1.40 8.10
C LEU A 206 -25.69 -2.12 6.74
N SER A 207 -26.88 -2.12 6.13
CA SER A 207 -27.02 -2.58 4.74
C SER A 207 -26.43 -1.55 3.77
N SER A 208 -26.19 -1.97 2.53
CA SER A 208 -25.77 -1.09 1.44
C SER A 208 -26.93 -0.37 0.75
N ASP A 209 -28.15 -0.49 1.28
CA ASP A 209 -29.33 0.17 0.72
C ASP A 209 -29.16 1.70 0.75
N GLU A 210 -29.68 2.37 -0.28
CA GLU A 210 -29.61 3.82 -0.38
C GLU A 210 -30.38 4.49 0.77
N VAL A 211 -29.72 5.39 1.48
CA VAL A 211 -30.35 6.26 2.49
C VAL A 211 -30.58 7.64 1.87
N LYS A 212 -31.84 7.97 1.62
CA LYS A 212 -32.23 9.22 0.96
C LYS A 212 -31.63 10.44 1.68
N GLY A 213 -30.86 11.25 0.94
CA GLY A 213 -30.25 12.48 1.44
C GLY A 213 -28.96 12.28 2.23
N ALA A 214 -28.45 11.04 2.34
CA ALA A 214 -27.16 10.77 2.94
C ALA A 214 -26.03 10.82 1.89
N GLU A 215 -25.08 11.71 2.11
CA GLU A 215 -23.75 11.66 1.47
C GLU A 215 -22.88 10.54 2.05
N LEU A 216 -21.87 10.09 1.27
CA LEU A 216 -20.94 9.02 1.65
C LEU A 216 -20.22 9.28 2.98
N TRP A 217 -19.84 10.54 3.24
CA TRP A 217 -19.11 10.92 4.46
C TRP A 217 -19.95 10.85 5.73
N HIS A 218 -21.27 10.64 5.64
CA HIS A 218 -22.11 10.38 6.81
C HIS A 218 -22.02 8.95 7.31
N PHE A 219 -21.53 7.99 6.50
CA PHE A 219 -21.53 6.56 6.82
C PHE A 219 -22.90 6.03 7.29
N ALA A 220 -23.97 6.49 6.63
CA ALA A 220 -25.37 6.19 6.99
C ALA A 220 -25.85 4.80 6.51
N ASN A 221 -25.09 4.17 5.63
CA ASN A 221 -25.24 2.83 5.07
C ASN A 221 -23.84 2.25 4.79
N HIS A 222 -23.75 0.96 4.50
CA HIS A 222 -22.49 0.37 4.06
C HIS A 222 -22.16 0.88 2.65
N PRO A 223 -20.99 1.51 2.42
CA PRO A 223 -20.65 2.06 1.12
C PRO A 223 -20.28 0.94 0.16
N VAL A 224 -20.97 0.88 -0.98
CA VAL A 224 -20.53 0.05 -2.11
C VAL A 224 -19.27 0.67 -2.70
N ARG A 225 -18.19 -0.11 -2.73
CA ARG A 225 -16.88 0.36 -3.25
C ARG A 225 -16.28 -0.63 -4.23
N GLN A 226 -15.46 -0.12 -5.14
CA GLN A 226 -14.67 -1.00 -6.00
C GLN A 226 -13.65 -1.79 -5.16
N LEU A 227 -13.35 -3.00 -5.62
CA LEU A 227 -12.22 -3.78 -5.14
C LEU A 227 -10.93 -3.15 -5.65
N SER A 228 -9.91 -3.06 -4.81
CA SER A 228 -8.55 -2.78 -5.29
C SER A 228 -8.10 -3.88 -6.27
N PRO A 229 -7.15 -3.63 -7.19
CA PRO A 229 -6.63 -4.65 -8.10
C PRO A 229 -6.21 -5.94 -7.39
N GLU A 230 -5.59 -5.85 -6.20
CA GLU A 230 -5.19 -7.00 -5.41
C GLU A 230 -6.37 -7.78 -4.85
N GLN A 231 -7.40 -7.08 -4.35
CA GLN A 231 -8.64 -7.67 -3.85
C GLN A 231 -9.40 -8.36 -4.98
N PHE A 232 -9.52 -7.71 -6.13
CA PHE A 232 -10.17 -8.26 -7.32
C PHE A 232 -9.47 -9.53 -7.79
N PHE A 233 -8.14 -9.50 -7.93
CA PHE A 233 -7.37 -10.69 -8.29
C PHE A 233 -7.49 -11.80 -7.23
N ALA A 234 -7.51 -11.45 -5.94
CA ALA A 234 -7.73 -12.43 -4.88
C ALA A 234 -9.14 -13.04 -4.93
N ALA A 235 -10.16 -12.28 -5.32
CA ALA A 235 -11.52 -12.77 -5.54
C ALA A 235 -11.55 -13.78 -6.70
N LEU A 236 -10.89 -13.47 -7.82
CA LEU A 236 -10.72 -14.40 -8.94
C LEU A 236 -10.08 -15.73 -8.51
N LEU A 237 -9.02 -15.66 -7.68
CA LEU A 237 -8.39 -16.86 -7.12
C LEU A 237 -9.29 -17.65 -6.15
N ASN A 238 -10.25 -17.00 -5.48
CA ASN A 238 -11.17 -17.68 -4.57
C ASN A 238 -12.26 -18.48 -5.32
N VAL A 239 -12.62 -18.05 -6.53
CA VAL A 239 -13.54 -18.80 -7.40
C VAL A 239 -12.91 -20.13 -7.85
N GLN A 240 -11.58 -20.22 -7.88
CA GLN A 240 -10.88 -21.44 -8.27
C GLN A 240 -11.09 -22.59 -7.29
N SER A 241 -11.19 -23.80 -7.82
CA SER A 241 -11.13 -25.00 -7.01
C SER A 241 -9.79 -25.13 -6.27
N ALA A 242 -9.74 -25.93 -5.21
CA ALA A 242 -8.49 -26.26 -4.53
C ALA A 242 -7.42 -26.84 -5.48
N ALA A 243 -7.84 -27.60 -6.50
CA ALA A 243 -6.95 -28.20 -7.50
C ALA A 243 -6.37 -27.16 -8.48
N GLN A 244 -7.16 -26.16 -8.88
CA GLN A 244 -6.71 -25.05 -9.74
C GLN A 244 -5.72 -24.14 -8.99
N ARG A 245 -6.01 -23.80 -7.72
CA ARG A 245 -5.14 -22.96 -6.88
C ARG A 245 -3.72 -23.53 -6.76
N GLY A 246 -3.58 -24.84 -6.53
CA GLY A 246 -2.28 -25.51 -6.36
C GLY A 246 -1.33 -25.43 -7.56
N ARG A 247 -1.84 -25.17 -8.78
CA ARG A 247 -1.01 -25.00 -9.98
C ARG A 247 -0.45 -23.57 -10.13
N ALA A 248 -1.23 -22.56 -9.74
CA ALA A 248 -0.81 -21.16 -9.75
C ALA A 248 0.28 -20.85 -8.70
N VAL A 249 0.30 -21.63 -7.62
CA VAL A 249 1.13 -21.42 -6.43
C VAL A 249 2.65 -21.61 -6.64
N LYS A 250 3.06 -22.42 -7.62
CA LYS A 250 4.47 -22.86 -7.77
C LYS A 250 5.46 -21.80 -8.28
N SER A 251 5.04 -20.56 -8.52
CA SER A 251 5.86 -19.49 -9.12
C SER A 251 6.34 -18.41 -8.13
N GLY A 252 6.04 -18.53 -6.83
CA GLY A 252 6.40 -17.54 -5.82
C GLY A 252 7.91 -17.35 -5.66
N GLY A 253 8.39 -16.14 -5.92
CA GLY A 253 9.78 -15.76 -5.62
C GLY A 253 10.10 -15.93 -4.13
N GLY A 254 11.32 -16.38 -3.82
CA GLY A 254 11.74 -16.65 -2.44
C GLY A 254 11.72 -15.41 -1.52
N ASN A 255 11.74 -15.66 -0.21
CA ASN A 255 11.69 -14.61 0.82
C ASN A 255 12.76 -13.51 0.58
N PRO A 256 12.34 -12.23 0.39
CA PRO A 256 13.26 -11.13 0.09
C PRO A 256 14.26 -10.85 1.23
N TYR A 257 13.89 -11.12 2.48
CA TYR A 257 14.74 -10.95 3.64
C TYR A 257 15.86 -11.99 3.70
N THR A 258 15.63 -13.20 3.18
CA THR A 258 16.67 -14.22 3.02
C THR A 258 17.81 -13.71 2.14
N LYS A 259 17.48 -12.99 1.07
CA LYS A 259 18.49 -12.36 0.20
C LYS A 259 19.26 -11.28 0.97
N MET A 260 18.58 -10.41 1.72
CA MET A 260 19.23 -9.37 2.55
C MET A 260 20.16 -9.97 3.60
N ARG A 261 19.75 -11.05 4.29
CA ARG A 261 20.58 -11.77 5.24
C ARG A 261 21.83 -12.35 4.59
N ARG A 262 21.68 -13.01 3.43
CA ARG A 262 22.83 -13.55 2.68
C ARG A 262 23.81 -12.45 2.27
N GLN A 263 23.33 -11.26 1.89
CA GLN A 263 24.20 -10.12 1.60
C GLN A 263 24.93 -9.63 2.87
N ALA A 264 24.21 -9.52 3.98
CA ALA A 264 24.78 -9.12 5.28
C ALA A 264 25.86 -10.10 5.77
N GLU A 265 25.65 -11.40 5.56
CA GLU A 265 26.57 -12.48 5.93
C GLU A 265 27.72 -12.67 4.91
N GLY A 266 27.76 -11.90 3.82
CA GLY A 266 28.75 -12.07 2.75
C GLY A 266 28.60 -13.35 1.91
N LYS A 267 27.42 -13.99 1.99
CA LYS A 267 27.06 -15.25 1.31
C LYS A 267 26.30 -15.05 -0.01
N ASP A 268 26.12 -13.80 -0.46
CA ASP A 268 25.63 -13.48 -1.81
C ASP A 268 26.82 -13.26 -2.76
N PRO A 269 27.01 -14.14 -3.77
CA PRO A 269 28.10 -14.02 -4.74
C PRO A 269 28.13 -12.66 -5.48
N ARG A 270 26.97 -12.00 -5.62
CA ARG A 270 26.83 -10.72 -6.34
C ARG A 270 27.26 -9.50 -5.53
N THR A 271 27.42 -9.64 -4.21
CA THR A 271 27.81 -8.53 -3.32
C THR A 271 29.06 -8.85 -2.51
N LYS A 272 29.82 -9.88 -2.91
CA LYS A 272 31.01 -10.35 -2.17
C LYS A 272 32.03 -9.24 -1.89
N ASP A 273 32.14 -8.27 -2.81
CA ASP A 273 33.06 -7.13 -2.70
C ASP A 273 32.42 -5.86 -2.11
N LYS A 274 31.12 -5.89 -1.77
CA LYS A 274 30.38 -4.77 -1.17
C LYS A 274 30.08 -5.07 0.28
N LYS A 275 30.71 -4.34 1.20
CA LYS A 275 30.39 -4.41 2.64
C LYS A 275 29.09 -3.64 2.91
N ILE A 276 27.95 -4.35 2.83
CA ILE A 276 26.64 -3.79 3.18
C ILE A 276 26.30 -4.23 4.61
N GLU A 277 26.16 -3.27 5.50
CA GLU A 277 25.82 -3.52 6.90
C GLU A 277 24.30 -3.41 7.09
N TYR A 278 23.69 -4.52 7.49
CA TYR A 278 22.28 -4.59 7.81
C TYR A 278 22.07 -4.82 9.31
N ASP A 279 20.91 -4.43 9.81
CA ASP A 279 20.47 -4.84 11.15
C ASP A 279 19.96 -6.28 11.07
N LEU A 280 20.81 -7.21 11.50
CA LEU A 280 20.52 -8.64 11.47
C LEU A 280 19.36 -9.04 12.39
N ASP A 281 19.16 -8.32 13.50
CA ASP A 281 18.07 -8.61 14.43
C ASP A 281 16.71 -8.28 13.79
N SER A 282 16.63 -7.09 13.17
CA SER A 282 15.45 -6.70 12.38
C SER A 282 15.19 -7.66 11.22
N ILE A 283 16.22 -8.09 10.48
CA ILE A 283 16.07 -9.06 9.39
C ILE A 283 15.49 -10.38 9.92
N LYS A 284 16.02 -10.91 11.04
CA LYS A 284 15.52 -12.16 11.63
C LYS A 284 14.06 -12.04 12.07
N LYS A 285 13.67 -10.92 12.67
CA LYS A 285 12.27 -10.65 13.03
C LYS A 285 11.36 -10.64 11.80
N LEU A 286 11.79 -9.97 10.72
CA LEU A 286 11.04 -9.93 9.46
C LEU A 286 10.98 -11.31 8.79
N GLU A 287 12.06 -12.09 8.80
CA GLU A 287 12.06 -13.48 8.33
C GLU A 287 11.09 -14.35 9.14
N ALA A 288 11.04 -14.19 10.46
CA ALA A 288 10.11 -14.93 11.32
C ALA A 288 8.66 -14.57 11.03
N ILE A 289 8.35 -13.27 10.87
CA ILE A 289 7.01 -12.81 10.45
C ILE A 289 6.65 -13.41 9.09
N TYR A 290 7.56 -13.33 8.12
CA TYR A 290 7.35 -13.90 6.79
C TYR A 290 7.09 -15.40 6.89
N ALA A 291 7.83 -16.15 7.71
CA ALA A 291 7.65 -17.59 7.89
C ALA A 291 6.28 -17.99 8.47
N THR A 292 5.54 -17.07 9.10
CA THR A 292 4.15 -17.32 9.53
C THR A 292 3.12 -17.17 8.42
N GLY A 293 3.50 -16.64 7.25
CA GLY A 293 2.62 -16.49 6.10
C GLY A 293 2.22 -17.84 5.50
N SER A 294 0.94 -18.00 5.17
CA SER A 294 0.48 -19.18 4.43
C SER A 294 0.99 -19.16 2.99
N GLU A 295 1.11 -20.34 2.39
CA GLU A 295 1.45 -20.48 0.97
C GLU A 295 0.49 -19.66 0.09
N GLU A 296 -0.80 -19.70 0.41
CA GLU A 296 -1.84 -18.89 -0.23
C GLU A 296 -1.60 -17.37 -0.13
N TRP A 297 -1.16 -16.89 1.03
CA TRP A 297 -0.83 -15.48 1.23
C TRP A 297 0.30 -15.01 0.30
N PHE A 298 1.34 -15.83 0.13
CA PHE A 298 2.45 -15.50 -0.77
C PHE A 298 2.05 -15.47 -2.23
N VAL A 299 1.20 -16.39 -2.64
CA VAL A 299 0.71 -16.48 -4.01
C VAL A 299 -0.12 -15.26 -4.34
N ARG A 300 -1.10 -14.94 -3.49
CA ARG A 300 -1.89 -13.72 -3.60
C ARG A 300 -0.95 -12.51 -3.69
N ARG A 301 -0.02 -12.35 -2.75
CA ARG A 301 0.92 -11.21 -2.78
C ARG A 301 1.74 -11.12 -4.07
N SER A 302 2.28 -12.23 -4.55
CA SER A 302 3.17 -12.24 -5.73
C SER A 302 2.41 -11.99 -7.03
N ALA A 303 1.24 -12.60 -7.18
CA ALA A 303 0.44 -12.53 -8.39
C ALA A 303 -0.36 -11.21 -8.43
N SER A 304 -0.93 -10.78 -7.30
CA SER A 304 -1.59 -9.48 -7.18
C SER A 304 -0.62 -8.32 -7.45
N ARG A 305 0.66 -8.40 -7.04
CA ARG A 305 1.65 -7.35 -7.36
C ARG A 305 1.91 -7.24 -8.87
N ASN A 306 2.01 -8.37 -9.57
CA ASN A 306 2.18 -8.35 -11.02
C ASN A 306 0.91 -7.81 -11.70
N PHE A 307 -0.27 -8.20 -11.19
CA PHE A 307 -1.55 -7.69 -11.66
C PHE A 307 -1.68 -6.17 -11.47
N ALA A 308 -1.38 -5.67 -10.27
CA ALA A 308 -1.40 -4.25 -9.95
C ALA A 308 -0.44 -3.43 -10.83
N SER A 309 0.74 -3.99 -11.18
CA SER A 309 1.66 -3.30 -12.09
C SER A 309 1.13 -3.12 -13.52
N TYR A 310 0.08 -3.84 -13.93
CA TYR A 310 -0.63 -3.59 -15.18
C TYR A 310 -1.73 -2.53 -15.06
N THR A 311 -2.08 -2.14 -13.83
CA THR A 311 -3.13 -1.17 -13.52
C THR A 311 -2.60 0.15 -12.95
N GLU A 312 -1.33 0.21 -12.57
CA GLU A 312 -0.63 1.43 -12.17
C GLU A 312 -0.48 2.36 -13.38
N ASP A 313 -0.84 3.63 -13.22
CA ASP A 313 -0.50 4.68 -14.17
C ASP A 313 0.93 5.19 -13.93
N ASP A 314 1.50 5.87 -14.94
CA ASP A 314 2.87 6.40 -14.89
C ASP A 314 3.08 7.46 -13.78
N GLU A 315 2.02 7.88 -13.09
CA GLU A 315 2.03 8.90 -12.03
C GLU A 315 2.34 8.36 -10.63
N MET A 316 2.64 7.06 -10.49
CA MET A 316 3.02 6.46 -9.19
C MET A 316 1.92 6.64 -8.12
N ILE A 317 0.67 6.77 -8.54
CA ILE A 317 -0.49 6.73 -7.65
C ILE A 317 -0.81 5.25 -7.41
N GLU A 318 -1.01 4.85 -6.14
CA GLU A 318 -1.53 3.51 -5.85
C GLU A 318 -2.88 3.38 -6.56
N ALA A 319 -3.03 2.39 -7.45
CA ALA A 319 -4.32 2.08 -8.06
C ALA A 319 -5.28 1.60 -6.94
N ASP A 320 -6.01 2.54 -6.35
CA ASP A 320 -6.87 2.35 -5.19
C ASP A 320 -8.18 1.64 -5.54
N ALA A 321 -8.55 1.66 -6.81
CA ALA A 321 -9.74 1.00 -7.36
C ALA A 321 -9.47 0.28 -8.68
N PHE A 322 -10.06 -0.90 -8.84
CA PHE A 322 -10.19 -1.56 -10.14
C PHE A 322 -11.45 -1.02 -10.85
N SER A 323 -11.29 0.07 -11.58
CA SER A 323 -12.40 0.84 -12.17
C SER A 323 -12.90 0.32 -13.53
N LEU A 324 -12.49 -0.88 -13.95
CA LEU A 324 -12.81 -1.46 -15.25
C LEU A 324 -12.51 -0.50 -16.42
N THR A 325 -11.30 0.08 -16.43
CA THR A 325 -10.83 0.84 -17.59
C THR A 325 -10.87 -0.01 -18.87
N ILE A 326 -10.83 0.59 -20.06
CA ILE A 326 -10.87 -0.16 -21.33
C ILE A 326 -9.81 -1.28 -21.34
N ASP A 327 -8.59 -0.98 -20.90
CA ASP A 327 -7.50 -1.97 -20.85
C ASP A 327 -7.76 -3.07 -19.82
N GLN A 328 -8.30 -2.73 -18.64
CA GLN A 328 -8.68 -3.69 -17.62
C GLN A 328 -9.84 -4.60 -18.08
N ALA A 329 -10.84 -4.04 -18.74
CA ALA A 329 -11.96 -4.78 -19.31
C ALA A 329 -11.51 -5.71 -20.45
N LEU A 330 -10.61 -5.25 -21.33
CA LEU A 330 -10.02 -6.07 -22.38
C LEU A 330 -9.14 -7.19 -21.82
N LEU A 331 -8.35 -6.89 -20.78
CA LEU A 331 -7.59 -7.88 -20.04
C LEU A 331 -8.51 -8.94 -19.42
N LEU A 332 -9.66 -8.53 -18.88
CA LEU A 332 -10.64 -9.47 -18.35
C LEU A 332 -11.29 -10.31 -19.44
N MET A 333 -11.69 -9.71 -20.56
CA MET A 333 -12.40 -10.42 -21.63
C MET A 333 -11.51 -11.36 -22.44
N ASN A 334 -10.22 -11.06 -22.56
CA ASN A 334 -9.29 -11.80 -23.42
C ASN A 334 -8.11 -12.42 -22.66
N GLY A 335 -8.01 -12.17 -21.36
CA GLY A 335 -6.92 -12.62 -20.52
C GLY A 335 -6.91 -14.14 -20.37
N LYS A 336 -5.70 -14.70 -20.35
CA LYS A 336 -5.52 -16.14 -20.13
C LYS A 336 -6.04 -16.55 -18.76
N GLU A 337 -5.97 -15.65 -17.80
CA GLU A 337 -6.42 -15.80 -16.42
C GLU A 337 -7.94 -15.98 -16.36
N THR A 338 -8.72 -15.07 -16.96
CA THR A 338 -10.18 -15.16 -16.95
C THR A 338 -10.69 -16.36 -17.76
N ASN A 339 -10.11 -16.59 -18.95
CA ASN A 339 -10.47 -17.74 -19.78
C ASN A 339 -10.17 -19.08 -19.07
N PHE A 340 -9.08 -19.15 -18.32
CA PHE A 340 -8.76 -20.31 -17.48
C PHE A 340 -9.74 -20.49 -16.31
N LEU A 341 -10.32 -19.40 -15.80
CA LEU A 341 -11.29 -19.44 -14.70
C LEU A 341 -12.67 -19.90 -15.14
N SER A 342 -13.09 -19.55 -16.36
CA SER A 342 -14.39 -19.94 -16.91
C SER A 342 -14.39 -21.30 -17.62
N ASP A 343 -13.22 -21.88 -17.90
CA ASP A 343 -13.07 -23.18 -18.59
C ASP A 343 -13.66 -24.36 -17.79
N TRP A 344 -14.48 -25.16 -18.46
CA TRP A 344 -14.99 -26.41 -17.92
C TRP A 344 -14.01 -27.55 -18.14
N SER A 345 -13.00 -27.62 -17.27
CA SER A 345 -12.08 -28.75 -17.18
C SER A 345 -12.27 -29.57 -15.89
N ARG A 346 -11.85 -30.85 -15.92
CA ARG A 346 -11.95 -31.73 -14.75
C ARG A 346 -11.25 -31.12 -13.53
N GLY A 347 -11.99 -31.03 -12.43
CA GLY A 347 -11.57 -30.38 -11.19
C GLY A 347 -11.67 -28.86 -11.20
N SER A 348 -12.29 -28.23 -12.21
CA SER A 348 -12.64 -26.80 -12.19
C SER A 348 -13.82 -26.53 -11.25
N VAL A 349 -14.13 -25.25 -11.04
CA VAL A 349 -15.33 -24.85 -10.30
C VAL A 349 -16.61 -25.33 -10.98
N LEU A 350 -16.69 -25.25 -12.31
CA LEU A 350 -17.83 -25.74 -13.08
C LEU A 350 -18.00 -27.25 -12.96
N ASP A 351 -16.91 -28.02 -13.12
CA ASP A 351 -16.94 -29.47 -12.95
C ASP A 351 -17.44 -29.87 -11.56
N THR A 352 -17.01 -29.13 -10.53
CA THR A 352 -17.45 -29.35 -9.15
C THR A 352 -18.95 -29.05 -8.98
N VAL A 353 -19.42 -27.90 -9.46
CA VAL A 353 -20.83 -27.48 -9.30
C VAL A 353 -21.76 -28.36 -10.11
N VAL A 354 -21.46 -28.62 -11.37
CA VAL A 354 -22.30 -29.42 -12.26
C VAL A 354 -22.37 -30.88 -11.78
N SER A 355 -21.27 -31.43 -11.27
CA SER A 355 -21.24 -32.79 -10.71
C SER A 355 -22.00 -32.90 -9.38
N ALA A 356 -21.96 -31.86 -8.54
CA ALA A 356 -22.61 -31.86 -7.23
C ALA A 356 -24.13 -31.64 -7.30
N HIS A 357 -24.62 -30.93 -8.31
CA HIS A 357 -26.02 -30.52 -8.42
C HIS A 357 -26.68 -31.09 -9.68
N LYS A 358 -27.84 -31.74 -9.51
CA LYS A 358 -28.60 -32.34 -10.62
C LYS A 358 -29.53 -31.37 -11.35
N ASP A 359 -29.98 -30.34 -10.66
CA ASP A 359 -30.93 -29.34 -11.15
C ASP A 359 -30.19 -28.05 -11.56
N ASP A 360 -30.63 -27.44 -12.66
CA ASP A 360 -29.97 -26.26 -13.23
C ASP A 360 -30.17 -25.02 -12.35
N ALA A 361 -31.30 -24.87 -11.66
CA ALA A 361 -31.51 -23.76 -10.74
C ALA A 361 -30.57 -23.87 -9.53
N ALA A 362 -30.34 -25.08 -9.01
CA ALA A 362 -29.38 -25.32 -7.95
C ALA A 362 -27.93 -25.04 -8.39
N ARG A 363 -27.56 -25.36 -9.64
CA ARG A 363 -26.25 -25.01 -10.21
C ARG A 363 -26.07 -23.50 -10.30
N ILE A 364 -27.08 -22.78 -10.82
CA ILE A 364 -27.07 -21.32 -10.92
C ILE A 364 -26.94 -20.68 -9.53
N GLU A 365 -27.75 -21.13 -8.56
CA GLU A 365 -27.67 -20.63 -7.17
C GLU A 365 -26.26 -20.82 -6.61
N GLN A 366 -25.65 -21.99 -6.82
CA GLN A 366 -24.31 -22.27 -6.34
C GLN A 366 -23.23 -21.40 -7.01
N LEU A 367 -23.34 -21.13 -8.31
CA LEU A 367 -22.43 -20.22 -9.02
C LEU A 367 -22.54 -18.78 -8.48
N TYR A 368 -23.76 -18.29 -8.25
CA TYR A 368 -24.00 -16.99 -7.64
C TYR A 368 -23.39 -16.90 -6.22
N LEU A 369 -23.54 -17.94 -5.40
CA LEU A 369 -22.94 -17.98 -4.08
C LEU A 369 -21.41 -18.01 -4.11
N ILE A 370 -20.80 -18.72 -5.07
CA ILE A 370 -19.35 -18.79 -5.20
C ILE A 370 -18.76 -17.47 -5.71
N VAL A 371 -19.41 -16.84 -6.70
CA VAL A 371 -18.86 -15.67 -7.40
C VAL A 371 -19.26 -14.37 -6.72
N LEU A 372 -20.53 -14.21 -6.34
CA LEU A 372 -21.10 -12.96 -5.83
C LEU A 372 -21.47 -13.02 -4.34
N SER A 373 -21.23 -14.16 -3.66
CA SER A 373 -21.53 -14.34 -2.23
C SER A 373 -22.98 -14.08 -1.83
N ARG A 374 -23.92 -14.15 -2.77
CA ARG A 374 -25.37 -14.00 -2.54
C ARG A 374 -26.17 -14.97 -3.41
N ARG A 375 -27.46 -15.11 -3.13
CA ARG A 375 -28.38 -15.84 -4.00
C ARG A 375 -28.80 -14.99 -5.21
N PRO A 376 -29.10 -15.59 -6.35
CA PRO A 376 -29.70 -14.88 -7.47
C PRO A 376 -31.11 -14.40 -7.12
N THR A 377 -31.51 -13.27 -7.67
CA THR A 377 -32.90 -12.81 -7.66
C THR A 377 -33.77 -13.70 -8.54
N ALA A 378 -35.10 -13.58 -8.42
CA ALA A 378 -36.03 -14.34 -9.27
C ALA A 378 -35.85 -14.02 -10.77
N ILE A 379 -35.52 -12.76 -11.10
CA ILE A 379 -35.30 -12.32 -12.48
C ILE A 379 -34.00 -12.91 -13.03
N GLU A 380 -32.91 -12.84 -12.25
CA GLU A 380 -31.62 -13.42 -12.61
C GLU A 380 -31.72 -14.94 -12.80
N THR A 381 -32.37 -15.63 -11.87
CA THR A 381 -32.59 -17.09 -11.93
C THR A 381 -33.32 -17.46 -13.22
N LYS A 382 -34.41 -16.76 -13.54
CA LYS A 382 -35.18 -17.00 -14.76
C LYS A 382 -34.31 -16.78 -16.01
N ARG A 383 -33.58 -15.67 -16.08
CA ARG A 383 -32.74 -15.32 -17.24
C ARG A 383 -31.65 -16.38 -17.48
N MET A 384 -30.99 -16.85 -16.43
CA MET A 384 -29.93 -17.86 -16.54
C MET A 384 -30.49 -19.23 -16.92
N LEU A 385 -31.67 -19.61 -16.40
CA LEU A 385 -32.36 -20.83 -16.80
C LEU A 385 -32.82 -20.81 -18.26
N ASP A 386 -33.39 -19.68 -18.71
CA ASP A 386 -33.81 -19.49 -20.10
C ASP A 386 -32.60 -19.63 -21.04
N TYR A 387 -31.47 -18.98 -20.70
CA TYR A 387 -30.21 -19.10 -21.46
C TYR A 387 -29.66 -20.54 -21.49
N ALA A 388 -29.58 -21.21 -20.33
CA ALA A 388 -29.11 -22.59 -20.26
C ALA A 388 -29.99 -23.52 -21.12
N LYS A 389 -31.31 -23.30 -21.13
CA LYS A 389 -32.26 -24.08 -21.93
C LYS A 389 -32.10 -23.82 -23.43
N GLU A 390 -31.98 -22.56 -23.85
CA GLU A 390 -31.76 -22.17 -25.26
C GLU A 390 -30.46 -22.77 -25.82
N SER A 391 -29.40 -22.78 -25.00
CA SER A 391 -28.10 -23.37 -25.32
C SER A 391 -28.05 -24.89 -25.10
N LYS A 392 -29.19 -25.53 -24.82
CA LYS A 392 -29.34 -26.99 -24.58
C LYS A 392 -28.44 -27.54 -23.46
N GLY A 393 -28.08 -26.69 -22.49
CA GLY A 393 -27.20 -27.06 -21.38
C GLY A 393 -25.81 -27.51 -21.83
N SER A 394 -25.31 -27.02 -22.98
CA SER A 394 -23.98 -27.33 -23.48
C SER A 394 -22.89 -26.88 -22.49
N GLU A 395 -21.68 -27.45 -22.61
CA GLU A 395 -20.53 -27.03 -21.79
C GLU A 395 -20.32 -25.52 -21.89
N GLY A 396 -20.29 -24.98 -23.12
CA GLY A 396 -20.15 -23.54 -23.36
C GLY A 396 -21.25 -22.68 -22.72
N ALA A 397 -22.47 -23.20 -22.51
CA ALA A 397 -23.53 -22.45 -21.84
C ALA A 397 -23.17 -22.16 -20.37
N TRP A 398 -22.55 -23.13 -19.69
CA TRP A 398 -22.15 -22.99 -18.29
C TRP A 398 -20.88 -22.16 -18.14
N GLU A 399 -19.96 -22.25 -19.11
CA GLU A 399 -18.79 -21.37 -19.21
C GLU A 399 -19.23 -19.91 -19.35
N ASP A 400 -20.17 -19.63 -20.25
CA ASP A 400 -20.73 -18.30 -20.46
C ASP A 400 -21.45 -17.74 -19.23
N ILE A 401 -22.23 -18.57 -18.53
CA ILE A 401 -22.89 -18.16 -17.28
C ILE A 401 -21.83 -17.76 -16.25
N LEU A 402 -20.82 -18.61 -15.99
CA LEU A 402 -19.76 -18.29 -15.05
C LEU A 402 -18.97 -17.04 -15.47
N PHE A 403 -18.61 -16.95 -16.76
CA PHE A 403 -17.91 -15.80 -17.31
C PHE A 403 -18.71 -14.51 -17.11
N SER A 404 -20.02 -14.53 -17.37
CA SER A 404 -20.90 -13.38 -17.20
C SER A 404 -20.93 -12.86 -15.77
N LEU A 405 -20.82 -13.74 -14.77
CA LEU A 405 -20.73 -13.36 -13.36
C LEU A 405 -19.36 -12.74 -13.05
N LEU A 406 -18.27 -13.35 -13.55
CA LEU A 406 -16.89 -12.88 -13.33
C LEU A 406 -16.60 -11.51 -13.93
N VAL A 407 -17.27 -11.15 -15.04
CA VAL A 407 -17.09 -9.84 -15.71
C VAL A 407 -18.17 -8.82 -15.33
N SER A 408 -19.06 -9.16 -14.41
CA SER A 408 -20.10 -8.25 -13.94
C SER A 408 -19.50 -7.09 -13.14
N SER A 409 -20.16 -5.94 -13.17
CA SER A 409 -19.79 -4.79 -12.32
C SER A 409 -19.93 -5.12 -10.83
N GLU A 410 -20.82 -6.04 -10.48
CA GLU A 410 -21.02 -6.47 -9.10
C GLU A 410 -19.79 -7.21 -8.57
N PHE A 411 -19.19 -8.10 -9.37
CA PHE A 411 -17.98 -8.82 -9.01
C PHE A 411 -16.77 -7.89 -8.77
N SER A 412 -16.75 -6.70 -9.39
CA SER A 412 -15.71 -5.70 -9.14
C SER A 412 -15.95 -4.86 -7.89
N THR A 413 -17.06 -5.06 -7.17
CA THR A 413 -17.45 -4.27 -6.00
C THR A 413 -17.52 -5.08 -4.71
N ASN A 414 -17.29 -4.41 -3.59
CA ASN A 414 -17.61 -4.86 -2.24
C ASN A 414 -18.92 -4.19 -1.83
N HIS A 415 -19.97 -4.97 -1.66
CA HIS A 415 -21.34 -4.50 -1.45
C HIS A 415 -22.08 -5.26 -0.35
#